data_AF-A0A1I5WQR2-F1
#
_entry.id   AF-A0A1I5WQR2-F1
#
_cell.length_a   1.000
_cell.length_b   1.000
_cell.length_c   1.000
_cell.angle_alpha   90.00
_cell.angle_beta   90.00
_cell.angle_gamma   90.00
#
_symmetry.space_group_name_H-M   'P 1'
#
loop_
_entity.id
_entity.type
_entity.pdbx_description
1 polymer ?
#
loop_
_entity_poly.entity_id
_entity_poly.type
_entity_poly.pdbx_seq_one_letter_code
_entity_poly.pdbx_strand_id
1 'polypeptide(L)'
;MTQEKKQEYTLKITQANKTQMITILYEIIIDYLDDAMDEISLGQNADGEKSLLKAQSCLDELIRSVNLHTDLGKNLHNIYIFSKKELIVSGVNHSLNRIWRVKKNMKTLHEAYRELEKKDKSGPMMDNTQKVYAGLTYGKHSLNEDVTAASTNRGYVV
;
A
#
# COMPACT_ATOMS: atom_id res chain seq x y z
N MET A 1 6.83 7.27 -6.37
CA MET A 1 6.87 7.10 -4.91
C MET A 1 8.25 7.46 -4.40
N THR A 2 8.35 8.48 -3.55
CA THR A 2 9.63 8.94 -2.98
C THR A 2 10.17 7.98 -1.91
N GLN A 3 11.46 8.09 -1.57
CA GLN A 3 12.05 7.28 -0.49
C GLN A 3 11.42 7.61 0.88
N GLU A 4 11.14 8.87 1.14
CA GLU A 4 10.48 9.34 2.37
C GLU A 4 9.10 8.69 2.56
N LYS A 5 8.26 8.66 1.50
CA LYS A 5 6.97 7.98 1.55
C LYS A 5 7.11 6.48 1.84
N LYS A 6 8.12 5.81 1.28
CA LYS A 6 8.38 4.39 1.57
C LYS A 6 8.77 4.17 3.03
N GLN A 7 9.56 5.06 3.61
CA GLN A 7 9.91 5.00 5.03
C GLN A 7 8.67 5.24 5.92
N GLU A 8 7.82 6.21 5.55
CA GLU A 8 6.54 6.45 6.23
C GLU A 8 5.63 5.22 6.19
N TYR A 9 5.45 4.59 5.02
CA TYR A 9 4.68 3.35 4.92
C TYR A 9 5.31 2.21 5.71
N THR A 10 6.64 2.08 5.72
CA THR A 10 7.33 1.07 6.54
C THR A 10 7.00 1.25 8.02
N LEU A 11 7.05 2.49 8.52
CA LEU A 11 6.65 2.79 9.89
C LEU A 11 5.17 2.48 10.15
N LYS A 12 4.26 2.89 9.26
CA LYS A 12 2.83 2.55 9.38
C LYS A 12 2.59 1.04 9.43
N ILE A 13 3.25 0.27 8.56
CA ILE A 13 3.16 -1.20 8.48
C ILE A 13 3.58 -1.84 9.80
N THR A 14 4.65 -1.34 10.45
CA THR A 14 5.12 -1.89 11.73
C THR A 14 4.10 -1.75 12.85
N GLN A 15 3.22 -0.76 12.79
CA GLN A 15 2.27 -0.44 13.84
C GLN A 15 0.83 -0.88 13.50
N ALA A 16 0.62 -1.40 12.30
CA ALA A 16 -0.71 -1.69 11.77
C ALA A 16 -1.30 -2.98 12.36
N ASN A 17 -2.60 -2.92 12.67
CA ASN A 17 -3.43 -4.11 12.84
C ASN A 17 -3.86 -4.70 11.49
N LYS A 18 -4.68 -5.76 11.51
CA LYS A 18 -5.07 -6.50 10.29
C LYS A 18 -5.81 -5.61 9.29
N THR A 19 -6.77 -4.83 9.76
CA THR A 19 -7.58 -3.95 8.90
C THR A 19 -6.75 -2.77 8.39
N GLN A 20 -5.88 -2.23 9.24
CA GLN A 20 -4.93 -1.16 8.88
C GLN A 20 -3.93 -1.60 7.82
N MET A 21 -3.49 -2.87 7.84
CA MET A 21 -2.63 -3.40 6.79
C MET A 21 -3.29 -3.30 5.41
N ILE A 22 -4.58 -3.61 5.34
CA ILE A 22 -5.35 -3.53 4.09
C ILE A 22 -5.54 -2.07 3.65
N THR A 23 -5.83 -1.14 4.57
CA THR A 23 -5.94 0.29 4.22
C THR A 23 -4.62 0.85 3.70
N ILE A 24 -3.49 0.50 4.33
CA ILE A 24 -2.15 0.89 3.87
C ILE A 24 -1.85 0.34 2.47
N LEU A 25 -2.21 -0.92 2.18
CA LEU A 25 -2.02 -1.48 0.84
C LEU A 25 -2.78 -0.70 -0.24
N TYR A 26 -4.01 -0.26 0.05
CA TYR A 26 -4.74 0.62 -0.87
C TYR A 26 -4.05 1.97 -1.09
N GLU A 27 -3.55 2.59 -0.03
CA GLU A 27 -2.83 3.88 -0.12
C GLU A 27 -1.60 3.75 -1.02
N ILE A 28 -0.81 2.68 -0.82
CA ILE A 28 0.36 2.37 -1.66
C ILE A 28 -0.03 2.17 -3.12
N ILE A 29 -1.10 1.42 -3.38
CA ILE A 29 -1.61 1.22 -4.76
C ILE A 29 -2.00 2.56 -5.37
N ILE A 30 -2.80 3.36 -4.67
CA ILE A 30 -3.29 4.66 -5.17
C ILE A 30 -2.10 5.58 -5.50
N ASP A 31 -1.10 5.66 -4.62
CA ASP A 31 0.11 6.46 -4.86
C ASP A 31 0.89 5.98 -6.09
N TYR A 32 1.07 4.67 -6.27
CA TYR A 32 1.73 4.14 -7.48
C TYR A 32 0.91 4.37 -8.76
N LEU A 33 -0.42 4.37 -8.68
CA LEU A 33 -1.27 4.73 -9.81
C LEU A 33 -1.14 6.22 -10.14
N ASP A 34 -0.98 7.08 -9.14
CA ASP A 34 -0.71 8.51 -9.34
C ASP A 34 0.64 8.74 -10.00
N ASP A 35 1.70 8.11 -9.49
CA ASP A 35 3.03 8.18 -10.11
C ASP A 35 2.97 7.72 -11.58
N ALA A 36 2.30 6.60 -11.85
CA ALA A 36 2.17 6.07 -13.20
C ALA A 36 1.41 7.03 -14.14
N MET A 37 0.35 7.67 -13.65
CA MET A 37 -0.40 8.65 -14.45
C MET A 37 0.44 9.88 -14.77
N ASP A 38 1.21 10.38 -13.80
CA ASP A 38 2.11 11.53 -13.97
C ASP A 38 3.24 11.20 -14.96
N GLU A 39 3.91 10.06 -14.79
CA GLU A 39 5.00 9.57 -15.65
C GLU A 39 4.52 9.39 -17.10
N ILE A 40 3.37 8.74 -17.32
CA ILE A 40 2.78 8.58 -18.66
C ILE A 40 2.40 9.93 -19.27
N SER A 41 1.84 10.85 -18.47
CA SER A 41 1.47 12.19 -18.94
C SER A 41 2.69 13.03 -19.37
N LEU A 42 3.85 12.77 -18.79
CA LEU A 42 5.14 13.37 -19.15
C LEU A 42 5.85 12.64 -20.31
N GLY A 43 5.24 11.59 -20.88
CA GLY A 43 5.82 10.76 -21.93
C GLY A 43 6.87 9.75 -21.45
N GLN A 44 7.03 9.58 -20.14
CA GLN A 44 7.95 8.64 -19.51
C GLN A 44 7.31 7.25 -19.38
N ASN A 45 6.87 6.69 -20.51
CA ASN A 45 6.07 5.46 -20.56
C ASN A 45 6.73 4.26 -19.85
N ALA A 46 8.06 4.11 -19.97
CA ALA A 46 8.80 3.02 -19.34
C ALA A 46 8.82 3.13 -17.81
N ASP A 47 8.83 4.34 -17.26
CA ASP A 47 8.77 4.55 -15.81
C ASP A 47 7.33 4.37 -15.31
N GLY A 48 6.35 4.88 -16.07
CA GLY A 48 4.93 4.62 -15.84
C GLY A 48 4.59 3.13 -15.79
N GLU A 49 5.15 2.32 -16.71
CA GLU A 49 4.99 0.87 -16.70
C GLU A 49 5.58 0.21 -15.44
N LYS A 50 6.76 0.67 -14.98
CA LYS A 50 7.35 0.19 -13.71
C LYS A 50 6.48 0.53 -12.51
N SER A 51 5.88 1.73 -12.48
CA SER A 51 4.96 2.15 -11.43
C SER A 51 3.67 1.33 -11.45
N LEU A 52 3.11 1.06 -12.63
CA LEU A 52 1.98 0.14 -12.80
C LEU A 52 2.31 -1.29 -12.34
N LEU A 53 3.50 -1.80 -12.62
CA LEU A 53 3.92 -3.14 -12.17
C LEU A 53 4.00 -3.23 -10.64
N LYS A 54 4.46 -2.17 -9.97
CA LYS A 54 4.46 -2.09 -8.51
C LYS A 54 3.04 -2.03 -7.95
N ALA A 55 2.16 -1.23 -8.54
CA ALA A 55 0.74 -1.20 -8.16
C ALA A 55 0.07 -2.58 -8.31
N GLN A 56 0.35 -3.28 -9.42
CA GLN A 56 -0.17 -4.63 -9.66
C GLN A 56 0.35 -5.66 -8.64
N SER A 57 1.61 -5.52 -8.21
CA SER A 57 2.21 -6.38 -7.19
C SER A 57 1.53 -6.18 -5.82
N CYS A 58 1.24 -4.94 -5.44
CA CYS A 58 0.46 -4.66 -4.22
C CYS A 58 -0.99 -5.16 -4.33
N LEU A 59 -1.60 -5.06 -5.52
CA LEU A 59 -2.92 -5.61 -5.79
C LEU A 59 -2.95 -7.15 -5.71
N ASP A 60 -1.86 -7.82 -6.07
CA ASP A 60 -1.72 -9.27 -5.92
C ASP A 60 -1.74 -9.71 -4.45
N GLU A 61 -1.13 -8.93 -3.55
CA GLU A 61 -1.22 -9.17 -2.11
C GLU A 61 -2.66 -9.01 -1.61
N LEU A 62 -3.39 -7.99 -2.07
CA LEU A 62 -4.82 -7.86 -1.78
C LEU A 62 -5.61 -9.06 -2.29
N ILE A 63 -5.36 -9.52 -3.52
CA ILE A 63 -6.01 -10.70 -4.12
C ILE A 63 -5.79 -11.94 -3.26
N ARG A 64 -4.56 -12.18 -2.80
CA ARG A 64 -4.20 -13.34 -1.96
C ARG A 64 -4.81 -13.28 -0.57
N SER A 65 -5.05 -12.07 -0.04
CA SER A 65 -5.61 -11.87 1.31
C SER A 65 -7.11 -12.14 1.42
N VAL A 66 -7.84 -12.20 0.29
CA VAL A 66 -9.31 -12.31 0.30
C VAL A 66 -9.78 -13.71 0.70
N ASN A 67 -10.73 -13.77 1.63
CA ASN A 67 -11.41 -15.01 2.00
C ASN A 67 -12.50 -15.40 0.97
N LEU A 68 -12.15 -16.33 0.07
CA LEU A 68 -13.03 -16.83 -1.00
C LEU A 68 -14.16 -17.77 -0.54
N HIS A 69 -14.19 -18.17 0.74
CA HIS A 69 -15.29 -18.99 1.28
C HIS A 69 -16.59 -18.21 1.44
N THR A 70 -16.53 -16.87 1.40
CA THR A 70 -17.69 -15.98 1.52
C THR A 70 -18.08 -15.40 0.17
N ASP A 71 -19.38 -15.18 -0.06
CA ASP A 71 -19.83 -14.56 -1.32
C ASP A 71 -19.36 -13.10 -1.44
N LEU A 72 -19.24 -12.40 -0.31
CA LEU A 72 -18.62 -11.07 -0.27
C LEU A 72 -17.16 -11.12 -0.73
N GLY A 73 -16.38 -12.09 -0.26
CA GLY A 73 -15.00 -12.28 -0.67
C GLY A 73 -14.88 -12.61 -2.16
N LYS A 74 -15.74 -13.49 -2.70
CA LYS A 74 -15.76 -13.77 -4.15
C LYS A 74 -16.05 -12.51 -4.98
N ASN A 75 -17.01 -11.69 -4.54
CA ASN A 75 -17.33 -10.43 -5.21
C ASN A 75 -16.14 -9.45 -5.18
N LEU A 76 -15.49 -9.29 -4.03
CA LEU A 76 -14.30 -8.44 -3.89
C LEU A 76 -13.15 -8.95 -4.76
N HIS A 77 -12.92 -10.26 -4.79
CA HIS A 77 -11.92 -10.88 -5.64
C HIS A 77 -12.15 -10.57 -7.12
N ASN A 78 -13.40 -10.65 -7.59
CA ASN A 78 -13.74 -10.29 -8.97
C ASN A 78 -13.40 -8.83 -9.31
N ILE A 79 -13.62 -7.90 -8.38
CA ILE A 79 -13.26 -6.48 -8.56
C ILE A 79 -11.74 -6.31 -8.69
N TYR A 80 -10.95 -7.03 -7.87
CA TYR A 80 -9.50 -6.97 -7.98
C TYR A 80 -8.96 -7.57 -9.27
N ILE A 81 -9.49 -8.72 -9.70
CA ILE A 81 -9.10 -9.34 -10.98
C ILE A 81 -9.44 -8.43 -12.16
N PHE A 82 -10.62 -7.81 -12.16
CA PHE A 82 -10.97 -6.80 -13.16
C PHE A 82 -9.98 -5.63 -13.15
N SER A 83 -9.70 -5.08 -11.96
CA SER A 83 -8.79 -3.96 -11.79
C SER A 83 -7.37 -4.29 -12.29
N LYS A 84 -6.86 -5.49 -11.96
CA LYS A 84 -5.55 -5.96 -12.42
C LYS A 84 -5.50 -6.06 -13.95
N LYS A 85 -6.52 -6.63 -14.58
CA LYS A 85 -6.61 -6.73 -16.05
C LYS A 85 -6.59 -5.35 -16.71
N GLU A 86 -7.35 -4.40 -16.17
CA GLU A 86 -7.35 -3.03 -16.66
C GLU A 86 -5.96 -2.38 -16.55
N LEU A 87 -5.23 -2.61 -15.45
CA LEU A 87 -3.87 -2.11 -15.29
C LEU A 87 -2.88 -2.73 -16.28
N ILE A 88 -2.96 -4.04 -16.51
CA ILE A 88 -2.12 -4.74 -17.51
C ILE A 88 -2.35 -4.13 -18.90
N VAL A 89 -3.61 -3.98 -19.30
CA VAL A 89 -3.97 -3.38 -20.59
C VAL A 89 -3.49 -1.93 -20.67
N SER A 90 -3.61 -1.18 -19.58
CA SER A 90 -3.14 0.21 -19.51
C SER A 90 -1.62 0.36 -19.60
N GLY A 91 -0.85 -0.63 -19.14
CA GLY A 91 0.60 -0.64 -19.29
C GLY A 91 1.04 -0.74 -20.75
N VAL A 92 0.31 -1.50 -21.56
CA VAL A 92 0.61 -1.69 -22.99
C VAL A 92 0.17 -0.49 -23.84
N ASN A 93 -1.01 0.08 -23.57
CA ASN A 93 -1.58 1.15 -24.40
C ASN A 93 -1.48 2.55 -23.80
N HIS A 94 -0.85 2.67 -22.62
CA HIS A 94 -0.67 3.92 -21.87
C HIS A 94 -1.99 4.69 -21.62
N SER A 95 -3.10 3.97 -21.44
CA SER A 95 -4.42 4.59 -21.28
C SER A 95 -4.62 5.14 -19.86
N LEU A 96 -4.39 6.45 -19.69
CA LEU A 96 -4.66 7.18 -18.45
C LEU A 96 -6.09 7.00 -17.93
N ASN A 97 -7.09 6.90 -18.82
CA ASN A 97 -8.49 6.71 -18.44
C ASN A 97 -8.70 5.35 -17.73
N ARG A 98 -8.04 4.28 -18.18
CA ARG A 98 -8.12 2.97 -17.54
C ARG A 98 -7.52 3.00 -16.14
N ILE A 99 -6.34 3.62 -16.01
CA ILE A 99 -5.65 3.80 -14.73
C ILE A 99 -6.53 4.60 -13.76
N TRP A 100 -7.11 5.72 -14.23
CA TRP A 100 -8.01 6.55 -13.44
C TRP A 100 -9.26 5.79 -12.95
N ARG A 101 -9.88 4.96 -13.81
CA ARG A 101 -11.03 4.14 -13.41
C ARG A 101 -10.67 3.15 -12.31
N VAL A 102 -9.53 2.47 -12.43
CA VAL A 102 -9.04 1.56 -11.39
C VAL A 102 -8.76 2.33 -10.11
N LYS A 103 -8.09 3.47 -10.19
CA LYS A 103 -7.82 4.35 -9.04
C LYS A 103 -9.11 4.76 -8.32
N LYS A 104 -10.16 5.11 -9.06
CA LYS A 104 -11.49 5.44 -8.48
C LYS A 104 -12.07 4.26 -7.71
N ASN A 105 -12.02 3.05 -8.27
CA ASN A 105 -12.48 1.85 -7.57
C ASN A 105 -11.68 1.59 -6.29
N MET A 106 -10.35 1.71 -6.35
CA MET A 106 -9.47 1.54 -5.19
C MET A 106 -9.77 2.58 -4.10
N LYS A 107 -10.06 3.83 -4.46
CA LYS A 107 -10.48 4.87 -3.51
C LYS A 107 -11.79 4.54 -2.82
N THR A 108 -12.82 4.13 -3.56
CA THR A 108 -14.10 3.73 -2.96
C THR A 108 -13.92 2.55 -1.99
N LEU A 109 -13.10 1.56 -2.34
CA LEU A 109 -12.81 0.44 -1.46
C LEU A 109 -11.99 0.86 -0.23
N HIS A 110 -10.99 1.72 -0.40
CA HIS A 110 -10.21 2.29 0.70
C HIS A 110 -11.09 3.02 1.70
N GLU A 111 -12.01 3.88 1.24
CA GLU A 111 -12.97 4.58 2.09
C GLU A 111 -13.82 3.61 2.91
N ALA A 112 -14.32 2.53 2.28
CA ALA A 112 -15.08 1.50 2.97
C ALA A 112 -14.23 0.79 4.06
N TYR A 113 -12.98 0.47 3.77
CA TYR A 113 -12.06 -0.14 4.73
C TYR A 113 -11.64 0.84 5.85
N ARG A 114 -11.56 2.14 5.59
CA ARG A 114 -11.32 3.16 6.63
C ARG A 114 -12.48 3.26 7.62
N GLU A 115 -13.72 3.06 7.17
CA GLU A 115 -14.85 2.95 8.09
C GLU A 115 -14.84 1.65 8.91
N LEU A 116 -14.31 0.55 8.35
CA LEU A 116 -14.09 -0.69 9.10
C LEU A 116 -12.97 -0.55 10.12
N GLU A 117 -11.90 0.16 9.79
CA GLU A 117 -10.75 0.42 10.67
C GLU A 117 -11.18 1.02 12.00
N LYS A 118 -12.15 1.96 11.99
CA LYS A 118 -12.71 2.58 13.21
C LYS A 118 -13.36 1.59 14.17
N LYS A 119 -13.79 0.43 13.68
CA LYS A 119 -14.46 -0.62 14.45
C LYS A 119 -13.49 -1.73 14.88
N ASP A 120 -12.31 -1.80 14.25
CA ASP A 120 -11.29 -2.78 14.58
C ASP A 120 -10.45 -2.31 15.78
N LYS A 121 -10.60 -3.03 16.90
CA LYS A 121 -9.85 -2.78 18.15
C LYS A 121 -8.70 -3.76 18.34
N SER A 122 -8.36 -4.55 17.32
CA SER A 122 -7.23 -5.47 17.40
C SER A 122 -5.91 -4.69 17.52
N GLY A 123 -4.98 -5.27 18.29
CA GLY A 123 -3.64 -4.71 18.45
C GLY A 123 -2.80 -4.83 17.17
N PRO A 124 -1.61 -4.20 17.16
CA PRO A 124 -0.66 -4.33 16.06
C PRO A 124 -0.32 -5.80 15.77
N MET A 125 -0.12 -6.13 14.49
CA MET A 125 0.26 -7.49 14.10
C MET A 125 1.71 -7.85 14.46
N MET A 126 2.56 -6.85 14.71
CA MET A 126 3.98 -7.06 15.02
C MET A 126 4.27 -6.64 16.46
N ASP A 127 4.76 -7.57 17.29
CA ASP A 127 5.09 -7.30 18.70
C ASP A 127 6.55 -6.83 18.92
N ASN A 128 7.45 -7.05 17.96
CA ASN A 128 8.89 -6.74 18.07
C ASN A 128 9.34 -5.59 17.17
N THR A 129 8.48 -4.60 16.95
CA THR A 129 8.84 -3.45 16.12
C THR A 129 9.55 -2.39 16.94
N GLN A 130 10.66 -1.90 16.41
CA GLN A 130 11.45 -0.84 17.01
C GLN A 130 10.56 0.39 17.22
N LYS A 131 10.33 0.78 18.48
CA LYS A 131 9.58 2.00 18.82
C LYS A 131 10.47 3.19 18.48
N VAL A 132 10.26 3.81 17.32
CA VAL A 132 10.91 5.06 16.94
C VAL A 132 10.26 6.18 17.77
N TYR A 133 10.94 6.61 18.84
CA TYR A 133 10.50 7.76 19.62
C TYR A 133 11.00 9.03 18.95
N ALA A 134 10.10 9.75 18.26
CA ALA A 134 10.38 11.07 17.73
C ALA A 134 10.52 12.08 18.90
N GLY A 135 11.69 12.14 19.53
CA GLY A 135 11.90 13.08 20.63
C GLY A 135 13.18 12.97 21.45
N LEU A 136 14.14 12.09 21.11
CA LEU A 136 15.36 11.90 21.92
C LEU A 136 16.66 12.44 21.30
N THR A 137 16.63 13.04 20.09
CA THR A 137 17.87 13.41 19.38
C THR A 137 17.76 14.71 18.58
N TYR A 138 17.47 15.84 19.25
CA TYR A 138 17.75 17.14 18.63
C TYR A 138 19.26 17.43 18.66
N GLY A 139 19.90 17.33 17.49
CA GLY A 139 21.17 17.97 17.15
C GLY A 139 20.96 18.87 15.93
N LYS A 140 21.34 20.15 16.03
CA LYS A 140 20.92 21.26 15.14
C LYS A 140 21.17 21.06 13.63
N HIS A 141 21.88 20.04 13.17
CA HIS A 141 22.15 19.80 11.74
C HIS A 141 22.17 18.32 11.28
N SER A 142 21.65 17.35 12.03
CA SER A 142 21.51 15.97 11.52
C SER A 142 20.44 15.21 12.28
N LEU A 143 19.38 14.79 11.59
CA LEU A 143 18.44 13.79 12.08
C LEU A 143 19.16 12.43 12.08
N ASN A 144 19.84 12.10 13.18
CA ASN A 144 20.26 10.73 13.43
C ASN A 144 19.19 10.05 14.29
N GLU A 145 18.43 9.15 13.66
CA GLU A 145 17.63 8.15 14.34
C GLU A 145 18.61 7.15 14.98
N ASP A 146 18.78 7.19 16.31
CA ASP A 146 19.70 6.29 16.98
C ASP A 146 19.10 4.88 17.05
N VAL A 147 19.74 3.92 16.38
CA VAL A 147 19.27 2.55 16.18
C VAL A 147 19.77 1.67 17.32
N THR A 148 19.26 1.87 18.53
CA THR A 148 19.60 0.99 19.67
C THR A 148 18.64 -0.19 19.77
N ALA A 149 18.72 -1.12 18.80
CA ALA A 149 18.26 -2.53 18.92
C ALA A 149 18.58 -3.34 17.65
N ALA A 150 19.83 -3.31 17.18
CA ALA A 150 20.29 -4.25 16.16
C ALA A 150 20.52 -5.64 16.79
N SER A 151 19.48 -6.50 16.86
CA SER A 151 19.60 -7.99 16.85
C SER A 151 18.43 -8.77 17.50
N THR A 152 17.17 -8.34 17.38
CA THR A 152 16.07 -9.23 17.80
C THR A 152 14.94 -9.26 16.78
N ASN A 153 14.53 -10.49 16.48
CA ASN A 153 13.73 -10.95 15.35
C ASN A 153 12.47 -10.09 15.09
N ARG A 154 12.47 -9.31 14.00
CA ARG A 154 11.26 -8.65 13.47
C ARG A 154 10.37 -9.74 12.86
N GLY A 155 9.22 -10.06 13.45
CA GLY A 155 8.37 -11.17 13.01
C GLY A 155 6.88 -11.07 13.36
N TYR A 156 6.07 -11.79 12.58
CA TYR A 156 4.62 -11.95 12.70
C TYR A 156 4.29 -13.06 13.73
N VAL A 157 3.23 -12.89 14.54
CA VAL A 157 2.75 -13.91 15.48
C VAL A 157 1.57 -14.67 14.87
N VAL A 158 1.62 -16.01 14.90
CA VAL A 158 0.53 -16.91 14.48
C VAL A 158 -0.46 -17.11 15.62
#